data_AF-A0A345P2V6-F1
#
_entry.id   AF-A0A345P2V6-F1
#
_cell.length_a   1.000
_cell.length_b   1.000
_cell.length_c   1.000
_cell.angle_alpha   90.00
_cell.angle_beta   90.00
_cell.angle_gamma   90.00
#
_symmetry.space_group_name_H-M   'P 1'
#
loop_
_entity.id
_entity.type
_entity.pdbx_description
1 polymer ?
#
loop_
_entity_poly.entity_id
_entity_poly.type
_entity_poly.pdbx_seq_one_letter_code
_entity_poly.pdbx_strand_id
1 'polypeptide(L)' 'MFKCKDIGYRASDYLAGEMNLSERVRFRLHLSICRNCQRFMQQMHLLHDTLPQHQFPEPDDTQIEKWVKGLE' A
#
# COMPACT_ATOMS: atom_id res chain seq x y z
N MET A 1 -3.52 -19.67 -9.21
CA MET A 1 -2.18 -19.30 -8.72
C MET A 1 -1.95 -17.85 -9.11
N PHE A 2 -1.76 -16.93 -8.16
CA PHE A 2 -1.46 -15.53 -8.50
C PHE A 2 -0.09 -15.46 -9.17
N LYS A 3 0.06 -14.58 -10.17
CA LYS A 3 1.37 -14.21 -10.70
C LYS A 3 1.98 -13.12 -9.82
N CYS A 4 3.30 -12.99 -9.83
CA CYS A 4 3.99 -11.95 -9.05
C CYS A 4 3.48 -10.53 -9.36
N LYS A 5 3.04 -10.27 -10.60
CA LYS A 5 2.42 -8.99 -10.99
C LYS A 5 1.09 -8.73 -10.29
N ASP A 6 0.28 -9.76 -10.11
CA ASP A 6 -1.03 -9.66 -9.45
C ASP A 6 -0.85 -9.33 -7.96
N ILE A 7 0.21 -9.84 -7.34
CA ILE A 7 0.59 -9.50 -5.95
C ILE A 7 0.87 -8.01 -5.82
N GLY A 8 1.63 -7.42 -6.73
CA GLY A 8 1.94 -5.99 -6.71
C GLY A 8 0.69 -5.13 -6.90
N TYR A 9 -0.20 -5.51 -7.82
CA TYR A 9 -1.43 -4.76 -8.09
C TYR A 9 -2.42 -4.79 -6.93
N ARG A 10 -2.49 -5.91 -6.19
CA ARG A 10 -3.43 -6.13 -5.08
C ARG A 10 -2.81 -5.94 -3.70
N ALA A 11 -1.56 -5.50 -3.62
CA ALA A 11 -0.87 -5.33 -2.34
C ALA A 11 -1.53 -4.26 -1.47
N SER A 12 -1.94 -3.15 -2.08
CA SER A 12 -2.65 -2.07 -1.40
C SER A 12 -4.00 -2.55 -0.86
N ASP A 13 -4.80 -3.24 -1.68
CA ASP A 13 -6.09 -3.81 -1.26
C ASP A 13 -5.93 -4.82 -0.10
N TYR A 14 -4.84 -5.60 -0.13
CA TYR A 14 -4.50 -6.53 0.95
C TYR A 14 -4.21 -5.81 2.27
N LEU A 15 -3.48 -4.69 2.21
CA LEU A 15 -3.14 -3.85 3.37
C LEU A 15 -4.37 -3.10 3.90
N ALA A 16 -5.22 -2.57 3.01
CA ALA A 16 -6.47 -1.90 3.33
C ALA A 16 -7.57 -2.85 3.84
N GLY A 17 -7.41 -4.16 3.64
CA GLY A 17 -8.38 -5.17 4.08
C GLY A 17 -9.58 -5.33 3.15
N GLU A 18 -9.49 -4.83 1.91
CA GLU A 18 -10.58 -4.86 0.91
C GLU A 18 -10.67 -6.19 0.14
N MET A 19 -9.80 -7.15 0.43
CA MET A 19 -9.79 -8.46 -0.23
C MET A 19 -10.77 -9.47 0.39
N ASN A 20 -11.43 -10.24 -0.47
CA ASN A 20 -12.29 -11.35 -0.05
C ASN A 20 -11.46 -12.47 0.64
N LEU A 21 -12.08 -13.22 1.57
CA LEU A 21 -11.41 -14.29 2.34
C LEU A 21 -10.67 -15.31 1.45
N SER A 22 -11.28 -15.71 0.34
CA SER A 22 -10.70 -16.67 -0.61
C SER A 22 -9.47 -16.12 -1.33
N GLU A 23 -9.47 -14.83 -1.66
CA GLU A 23 -8.35 -14.15 -2.31
C GLU A 23 -7.20 -13.98 -1.32
N ARG A 24 -7.52 -13.67 -0.05
CA ARG A 24 -6.54 -13.55 1.03
C ARG A 24 -5.77 -14.84 1.26
N VAL A 25 -6.44 -16.00 1.23
CA VAL A 25 -5.80 -17.31 1.36
C VAL A 25 -4.87 -17.58 0.18
N ARG A 26 -5.33 -17.35 -1.06
CA ARG A 26 -4.53 -17.52 -2.28
C ARG A 26 -3.30 -16.61 -2.31
N PHE A 27 -3.44 -15.38 -1.81
CA PHE A 27 -2.37 -14.40 -1.69
C PHE A 27 -1.30 -14.89 -0.71
N ARG A 28 -1.71 -15.31 0.51
CA ARG A 28 -0.78 -15.87 1.51
C ARG A 28 -0.05 -17.12 1.01
N LEU A 29 -0.76 -18.02 0.32
CA LEU A 29 -0.14 -19.19 -0.29
C LEU A 29 0.98 -18.80 -1.27
N HIS A 30 0.74 -17.81 -2.14
CA HIS A 30 1.77 -17.34 -3.05
C HIS A 30 2.98 -16.75 -2.32
N LEU A 31 2.75 -15.94 -1.27
CA LEU A 31 3.84 -15.38 -0.45
C LEU A 31 4.68 -16.47 0.23
N SER A 32 4.08 -17.59 0.64
CA SER A 32 4.83 -18.71 1.23
C SER A 32 5.73 -19.45 0.22
N ILE A 33 5.42 -19.37 -1.08
CA ILE A 33 6.15 -20.07 -2.14
C ILE A 33 7.20 -19.14 -2.78
N CYS A 34 6.85 -17.86 -2.98
CA CYS A 34 7.70 -16.89 -3.68
C CYS A 34 8.39 -15.92 -2.71
N ARG A 35 9.68 -16.15 -2.49
CA ARG A 35 10.52 -15.32 -1.59
C ARG A 35 10.60 -13.85 -2.02
N ASN A 36 10.54 -13.54 -3.31
CA ASN A 36 10.54 -12.16 -3.79
C ASN A 36 9.26 -11.43 -3.41
N CYS A 37 8.10 -12.08 -3.60
CA CYS A 37 6.82 -11.51 -3.19
C CYS A 37 6.72 -11.38 -1.67
N GLN A 38 7.31 -12.33 -0.91
CA GLN A 38 7.42 -12.21 0.55
C GLN A 38 8.20 -10.96 0.96
N ARG A 39 9.39 -10.75 0.40
CA ARG A 39 10.23 -9.56 0.69
C ARG A 39 9.52 -8.26 0.31
N PHE A 40 8.90 -8.23 -0.86
CA PHE A 40 8.10 -7.10 -1.30
C PHE A 40 6.99 -6.77 -0.29
N MET A 41 6.21 -7.78 0.14
CA MET A 41 5.17 -7.54 1.14
C MET A 41 5.72 -7.12 2.50
N GLN A 42 6.89 -7.61 2.92
CA GLN A 42 7.53 -7.13 4.15
C GLN A 42 7.86 -5.63 4.07
N GLN A 43 8.41 -5.16 2.94
CA GLN A 43 8.68 -3.75 2.71
C GLN A 43 7.39 -2.92 2.67
N MET A 44 6.34 -3.44 2.04
CA MET A 44 5.04 -2.78 1.97
C MET A 44 4.37 -2.65 3.36
N HIS A 45 4.44 -3.68 4.21
CA HIS A 45 3.95 -3.58 5.59
C HIS A 45 4.77 -2.56 6.40
N LEU A 46 6.10 -2.58 6.26
CA LEU A 46 6.95 -1.57 6.92
C LEU A 46 6.54 -0.16 6.52
N LEU A 47 6.35 0.10 5.22
CA LEU A 47 5.93 1.40 4.72
C LEU A 47 4.55 1.79 5.27
N HIS A 48 3.59 0.86 5.23
CA HIS A 48 2.24 1.06 5.73
C HIS A 48 2.18 1.31 7.23
N ASP A 49 3.05 0.68 8.03
CA ASP A 49 3.05 0.84 9.49
C ASP A 49 3.82 2.10 9.92
N THR A 50 4.80 2.54 9.12
CA THR A 50 5.65 3.71 9.42
C THR A 50 5.05 5.03 8.95
N LEU A 51 4.37 5.08 7.81
CA LEU A 51 3.75 6.29 7.28
C LEU A 51 2.67 6.91 8.19
N PRO A 52 1.71 6.16 8.77
CA PRO A 52 0.66 6.74 9.62
C PRO A 52 1.17 7.31 10.95
N GLN A 53 2.43 7.07 11.31
CA GLN A 53 3.08 7.72 12.45
C GLN A 53 3.47 9.18 12.14
N HIS A 54 3.50 9.58 10.87
CA HIS A 54 3.70 10.97 10.47
C HIS A 54 2.34 11.65 10.34
N GLN A 55 1.92 12.35 11.39
CA GLN A 55 0.87 13.37 11.24
C GLN A 55 1.45 14.46 10.34
N PHE A 56 1.05 14.45 9.07
CA PHE A 56 1.28 15.60 8.22
C PHE A 56 0.46 16.75 8.81
N PRO A 57 1.08 17.90 9.10
CA PRO A 57 0.32 19.05 9.56
C PRO A 57 -0.74 19.38 8.50
N GLU A 58 -1.97 19.61 8.96
CA GLU A 58 -3.03 20.07 8.06
C GLU A 58 -2.59 21.41 7.47
N PRO A 59 -2.52 21.54 6.13
CA PRO A 59 -2.08 22.77 5.50
C PRO A 59 -3.09 23.88 5.79
N ASP A 60 -2.60 25.08 6.13
CA ASP A 60 -3.46 26.25 6.31
C ASP A 60 -4.00 26.75 4.95
N ASP A 61 -5.13 27.45 4.97
CA ASP A 61 -5.79 28.03 3.79
C ASP A 61 -4.81 28.84 2.91
N THR A 62 -3.88 29.57 3.54
CA THR A 62 -2.84 30.34 2.85
C THR A 62 -1.84 29.45 2.11
N GLN A 63 -1.51 28.28 2.67
CA GLN A 63 -0.66 27.26 2.06
C GLN A 63 -1.35 26.56 0.89
N ILE A 64 -2.65 26.26 1.04
CA ILE A 64 -3.48 25.65 0.00
C ILE A 64 -3.58 26.58 -1.21
N GLU A 65 -3.88 27.87 -1.00
CA GLU A 65 -3.94 28.85 -2.09
C GLU A 65 -2.64 28.94 -2.89
N LYS A 66 -1.49 28.84 -2.20
CA LYS A 66 -0.17 28.90 -2.85
C LYS A 66 0.09 27.70 -3.74
N TRP A 67 -0.33 26.50 -3.35
CA TRP A 67 -0.20 25.30 -4.18
C TRP A 67 -1.13 25.33 -5.39
N VAL A 68 -2.37 25.80 -5.20
CA VAL A 68 -3.34 25.93 -6.29
C VAL A 68 -2.86 26.95 -7.33
N LYS A 69 -2.38 28.12 -6.91
CA LYS A 69 -1.84 29.16 -7.81
C LYS A 69 -0.52 28.76 -8.49
N GLY A 70 0.24 27.84 -7.92
CA GLY A 70 1.49 27.32 -8.51
C GLY A 70 1.29 26.21 -9.54
N LEU A 71 0.06 25.76 -9.74
CA LEU A 71 -0.33 24.76 -10.75
C LEU A 71 -0.95 25.39 -12.02
N GLU A 72 -1.13 26.71 -12.04
CA GLU A 72 -1.49 27.51 -13.22
C GLU A 72 -0.25 27.95 -14.01
#